data_AF-A0A7S2AUS1-F1
#
_entry.id   AF-A0A7S2AUS1-F1
#
_cell.length_a   1.000
_cell.length_b   1.000
_cell.length_c   1.000
_cell.angle_alpha   90.00
_cell.angle_beta   90.00
_cell.angle_gamma   90.00
#
_symmetry.space_group_name_H-M   'P 1'
#
loop_
_entity.id
_entity.type
_entity.pdbx_description
1 polymer ?
#
loop_
_entity_poly.entity_id
_entity_poly.type
_entity_poly.pdbx_seq_one_letter_code
_entity_poly.pdbx_strand_id
1 'polypeptide(L)'
;MVLEFLSGSVIQPLAHAGNHFFRNLATPEPQRYIRPRPLPHQPETRDDRQHMELDDLAKKAPVWAAMPPREKAAILRKCIDELEFIAYEGAVAACQLKGCVNGSAGEETLGWACAIGMIRELCDSLEAADGPGKLKLEGGELPAVEPFPNTEHKNGKRVKVFPRGLYEHVVFGGMRGELWLNPEAASPPSRAKTLAENKSGGVAVVLGAGNQVASVFSDIMHLLVNENHVVLCKFHHINDCVGP
;
A
#
# COMPACT_ATOMS: atom_id res chain seq x y z
N MET A 1 -27.86 -7.51 -6.63
CA MET A 1 -27.12 -7.51 -5.35
C MET A 1 -25.68 -8.02 -5.45
N VAL A 2 -25.32 -8.93 -6.38
CA VAL A 2 -23.90 -9.26 -6.67
C VAL A 2 -23.28 -8.30 -7.71
N LEU A 3 -24.09 -7.67 -8.56
CA LEU A 3 -23.64 -6.77 -9.63
C LEU A 3 -23.32 -5.32 -9.20
N GLU A 4 -23.83 -4.85 -8.06
CA GLU A 4 -23.54 -3.49 -7.54
C GLU A 4 -22.27 -3.43 -6.69
N PHE A 5 -21.76 -4.58 -6.24
CA PHE A 5 -20.46 -4.67 -5.56
C PHE A 5 -19.27 -4.74 -6.55
N LEU A 6 -19.58 -4.92 -7.84
CA LEU A 6 -18.59 -5.03 -8.91
C LEU A 6 -18.30 -3.67 -9.60
N SER A 7 -19.01 -2.60 -9.22
CA SER A 7 -18.98 -1.32 -9.94
C SER A 7 -18.04 -0.25 -9.36
N GLY A 8 -17.26 -0.54 -8.32
CA GLY A 8 -16.27 0.43 -7.84
C GLY A 8 -15.31 -0.20 -6.86
N SER A 9 -14.01 0.03 -7.07
CA SER A 9 -12.83 -0.28 -6.23
C SER A 9 -11.84 -1.29 -6.84
N VAL A 10 -12.19 -2.56 -6.99
CA VAL A 10 -11.19 -3.60 -7.30
C VAL A 10 -11.09 -3.96 -8.78
N ILE A 11 -12.21 -3.90 -9.50
CA ILE A 11 -12.30 -4.48 -10.86
C ILE A 11 -11.70 -3.58 -11.91
N GLN A 12 -11.74 -2.26 -11.78
CA GLN A 12 -11.25 -1.39 -12.84
C GLN A 12 -9.73 -1.51 -13.06
N PRO A 13 -8.86 -1.41 -12.04
CA PRO A 13 -7.41 -1.57 -12.23
C PRO A 13 -7.07 -2.98 -12.76
N LEU A 14 -7.71 -4.01 -12.20
CA LEU A 14 -7.46 -5.41 -12.56
C LEU A 14 -8.04 -5.80 -13.92
N ALA A 15 -9.16 -5.23 -14.34
CA ALA A 15 -9.73 -5.41 -15.67
C ALA A 15 -8.89 -4.69 -16.73
N HIS A 16 -8.32 -3.51 -16.43
CA HIS A 16 -7.38 -2.85 -17.33
C HIS A 16 -6.08 -3.63 -17.47
N ALA A 17 -5.50 -4.09 -16.36
CA ALA A 17 -4.32 -4.96 -16.38
C ALA A 17 -4.60 -6.30 -17.10
N GLY A 18 -5.76 -6.91 -16.81
CA GLY A 18 -6.21 -8.15 -17.43
C GLY A 18 -6.46 -8.02 -18.94
N ASN A 19 -7.17 -6.99 -19.38
CA ASN A 19 -7.38 -6.72 -20.81
C ASN A 19 -6.06 -6.54 -21.56
N HIS A 20 -5.10 -5.84 -20.94
CA HIS A 20 -3.78 -5.68 -21.52
C HIS A 20 -3.02 -7.02 -21.61
N PHE A 21 -3.06 -7.83 -20.56
CA PHE A 21 -2.42 -9.14 -20.52
C PHE A 21 -3.01 -10.12 -21.55
N PHE A 22 -4.34 -10.24 -21.62
CA PHE A 22 -5.03 -11.12 -22.57
C PHE A 22 -4.83 -10.69 -24.02
N ARG A 23 -4.82 -9.38 -24.30
CA ARG A 23 -4.51 -8.85 -25.64
C ARG A 23 -3.10 -9.25 -26.09
N ASN A 24 -2.10 -9.16 -25.20
CA ASN A 24 -0.72 -9.54 -25.51
C ASN A 24 -0.53 -11.05 -25.69
N LEU A 25 -1.31 -11.88 -25.01
CA LEU A 25 -1.30 -13.34 -25.23
C LEU A 25 -1.93 -13.73 -26.57
N ALA A 26 -3.02 -13.05 -26.96
CA ALA A 26 -3.73 -13.34 -28.21
C ALA A 26 -2.98 -12.82 -29.45
N THR A 27 -2.31 -11.67 -29.34
CA THR A 27 -1.50 -11.07 -30.39
C THR A 27 -0.24 -10.45 -29.78
N PRO A 28 0.89 -11.19 -29.72
CA PRO A 28 2.12 -10.64 -29.17
C PRO A 28 2.65 -9.55 -30.09
N GLU A 29 2.38 -8.29 -29.73
CA GLU A 29 3.01 -7.15 -30.38
C GLU A 29 4.48 -7.05 -29.93
N PRO A 30 5.41 -6.73 -30.85
CA PRO A 30 6.80 -6.53 -30.47
C PRO A 30 6.89 -5.40 -29.44
N GLN A 31 7.65 -5.66 -28.37
CA GLN A 31 7.88 -4.68 -27.31
C GLN A 31 8.54 -3.42 -27.88
N ARG A 32 7.75 -2.35 -27.99
CA ARG A 32 8.22 -1.06 -28.47
C ARG A 32 8.46 -0.13 -27.29
N TYR A 33 9.64 0.45 -27.25
CA TYR A 33 9.93 1.53 -26.31
C TYR A 33 9.20 2.81 -26.72
N ILE A 34 8.38 3.32 -25.83
CA ILE A 34 7.76 4.64 -25.88
C ILE A 34 8.68 5.60 -25.14
N ARG A 35 9.14 6.64 -25.85
CA ARG A 35 10.00 7.67 -25.27
C ARG A 35 9.24 8.47 -24.19
N PRO A 36 9.94 8.91 -23.13
CA PRO A 36 9.35 9.78 -22.12
C PRO A 36 8.84 11.08 -22.75
N ARG A 37 7.73 11.58 -22.22
CA ARG A 37 7.21 12.93 -22.45
C ARG A 37 7.21 13.65 -21.10
N PRO A 38 8.38 14.18 -20.66
CA PRO A 38 8.48 14.86 -19.39
C PRO A 38 7.64 16.15 -19.40
N LEU A 39 7.04 16.46 -18.26
CA LEU A 39 6.42 17.74 -18.02
C LEU A 39 7.47 18.73 -17.50
N PRO A 40 7.24 20.05 -17.62
CA PRO A 40 8.12 21.05 -17.01
C PRO A 40 8.30 20.79 -15.51
N HIS A 41 9.55 20.89 -15.05
CA HIS A 41 9.87 20.79 -13.63
C HIS A 41 9.19 21.89 -12.85
N GLN A 42 8.77 21.56 -11.62
CA GLN A 42 8.41 22.59 -10.66
C GLN A 42 9.67 23.39 -10.31
N PRO A 43 9.54 24.71 -10.08
CA PRO A 43 10.66 25.50 -9.61
C PRO A 43 11.16 24.94 -8.28
N GLU A 44 12.47 25.05 -8.03
CA GLU A 44 13.04 24.66 -6.75
C GLU A 44 12.32 25.39 -5.61
N THR A 45 11.86 24.64 -4.62
CA THR A 45 11.32 25.22 -3.39
C THR A 45 12.42 25.98 -2.70
N ARG A 46 12.22 27.28 -2.48
CA ARG A 46 13.19 28.14 -1.79
C ARG A 46 13.49 27.62 -0.37
N ASP A 47 14.72 27.77 0.08
CA ASP A 47 15.20 27.27 1.39
C ASP A 47 14.34 27.77 2.58
N ASP A 48 13.89 29.03 2.55
CA ASP A 48 13.02 29.61 3.57
C ASP A 48 11.68 28.87 3.65
N ARG A 49 11.11 28.55 2.49
CA ARG A 49 9.87 27.78 2.38
C ARG A 49 10.06 26.32 2.78
N GLN A 50 11.19 25.69 2.47
CA GLN A 50 11.49 24.32 2.89
C GLN A 50 11.56 24.20 4.42
N HIS A 51 12.24 25.13 5.10
CA HIS A 51 12.28 25.15 6.57
C HIS A 51 10.90 25.39 7.18
N MET A 52 10.09 26.30 6.61
CA MET A 52 8.72 26.52 7.07
C MET A 52 7.84 25.27 6.91
N GLU A 53 7.93 24.59 5.77
CA GLU A 53 7.19 23.35 5.49
C GLU A 53 7.61 22.22 6.45
N LEU A 54 8.91 22.10 6.75
CA LEU A 54 9.43 21.15 7.73
C LEU A 54 8.98 21.46 9.16
N ASP A 55 9.04 22.73 9.58
CA ASP A 55 8.61 23.15 10.92
C ASP A 55 7.11 22.92 11.12
N ASP A 56 6.31 23.24 10.11
CA ASP A 56 4.86 23.02 10.16
C ASP A 56 4.51 21.53 10.15
N LEU A 57 5.23 20.72 9.38
CA LEU A 57 5.11 19.26 9.41
C LEU A 57 5.52 18.70 10.77
N ALA A 58 6.63 19.14 11.35
CA ALA A 58 7.12 18.70 12.65
C ALA A 58 6.10 18.94 13.77
N LYS A 59 5.35 20.05 13.72
CA LYS A 59 4.26 20.33 14.66
C LYS A 59 3.11 19.32 14.56
N LYS A 60 2.94 18.62 13.43
CA LYS A 60 1.92 17.58 13.24
C LYS A 60 2.36 16.20 13.75
N ALA A 61 3.65 15.95 13.91
CA ALA A 61 4.19 14.68 14.40
C ALA A 61 3.55 14.19 15.71
N PRO A 62 3.49 15.00 16.80
CA PRO A 62 2.84 14.57 18.04
C PRO A 62 1.33 14.37 17.90
N VAL A 63 0.67 15.16 17.04
CA VAL A 63 -0.77 15.05 16.77
C VAL A 63 -1.08 13.71 16.11
N TRP A 64 -0.32 13.34 15.07
CA TRP A 64 -0.46 12.06 14.39
C TRP A 64 -0.15 10.89 15.33
N ALA A 65 0.93 10.95 16.11
CA ALA A 65 1.30 9.88 17.03
C ALA A 65 0.24 9.63 18.12
N ALA A 66 -0.36 10.71 18.64
CA ALA A 66 -1.41 10.62 19.66
C ALA A 66 -2.76 10.14 19.10
N MET A 67 -3.00 10.29 17.80
CA MET A 67 -4.27 9.95 17.16
C MET A 67 -4.67 8.48 17.41
N PRO A 68 -5.93 8.18 17.79
CA PRO A 68 -6.41 6.82 17.98
C PRO A 68 -6.27 5.98 16.71
N PRO A 69 -5.94 4.67 16.82
CA PRO A 69 -5.79 3.79 15.65
C PRO A 69 -7.01 3.80 14.72
N ARG A 70 -8.23 3.84 15.27
CA ARG A 70 -9.47 3.92 14.50
C ARG A 70 -9.58 5.20 13.66
N GLU A 71 -9.11 6.34 14.17
CA GLU A 71 -9.15 7.60 13.42
C GLU A 71 -8.13 7.59 12.28
N LYS A 72 -6.93 7.02 12.52
CA LYS A 72 -5.94 6.79 11.46
C LYS A 72 -6.51 5.89 10.35
N ALA A 73 -7.13 4.77 10.73
CA ALA A 73 -7.77 3.85 9.78
C ALA A 73 -8.84 4.57 8.95
N ALA A 74 -9.68 5.41 9.58
CA ALA A 74 -10.71 6.17 8.87
C ALA A 74 -10.14 7.17 7.85
N ILE A 75 -9.00 7.80 8.14
CA ILE A 75 -8.29 8.66 7.18
C ILE A 75 -7.76 7.83 6.01
N LEU A 76 -7.10 6.71 6.30
CA LEU A 76 -6.51 5.84 5.27
C LEU A 76 -7.57 5.19 4.37
N ARG A 77 -8.75 4.83 4.89
CA ARG A 77 -9.88 4.33 4.08
C ARG A 77 -10.34 5.38 3.07
N LYS A 78 -10.40 6.66 3.45
CA LYS A 78 -10.71 7.74 2.49
C LYS A 78 -9.62 7.89 1.43
N CYS A 79 -8.34 7.71 1.81
CA CYS A 79 -7.25 7.71 0.83
C CYS A 79 -7.37 6.54 -0.16
N ILE A 80 -7.83 5.37 0.26
CA ILE A 80 -8.06 4.23 -0.63
C ILE A 80 -9.07 4.59 -1.72
N ASP A 81 -10.20 5.19 -1.36
CA ASP A 81 -11.26 5.56 -2.32
C ASP A 81 -10.71 6.51 -3.42
N GLU A 82 -9.93 7.51 -3.02
CA GLU A 82 -9.30 8.46 -3.96
C GLU A 82 -8.22 7.78 -4.82
N LEU A 83 -7.40 6.91 -4.21
CA LEU A 83 -6.34 6.19 -4.92
C LEU A 83 -6.90 5.23 -5.96
N GLU A 84 -7.98 4.53 -5.64
CA GLU A 84 -8.67 3.63 -6.57
C GLU A 84 -9.25 4.40 -7.75
N PHE A 85 -9.77 5.61 -7.51
CA PHE A 85 -10.28 6.47 -8.57
C PHE A 85 -9.18 6.90 -9.55
N ILE A 86 -7.99 7.25 -9.05
CA ILE A 86 -6.90 7.78 -9.90
C ILE A 86 -5.89 6.72 -10.37
N ALA A 87 -5.94 5.48 -9.87
CA ALA A 87 -4.86 4.49 -10.05
C ALA A 87 -4.46 4.27 -11.52
N TYR A 88 -5.44 4.12 -12.42
CA TYR A 88 -5.16 3.88 -13.84
C TYR A 88 -4.60 5.13 -14.54
N GLU A 89 -5.18 6.30 -14.28
CA GLU A 89 -4.69 7.56 -14.86
C GLU A 89 -3.28 7.89 -14.34
N GLY A 90 -3.02 7.66 -13.05
CA GLY A 90 -1.71 7.77 -12.44
C GLY A 90 -0.70 6.80 -13.06
N ALA A 91 -1.09 5.55 -13.34
CA ALA A 91 -0.25 4.59 -14.04
C ALA A 91 0.11 5.04 -15.46
N VAL A 92 -0.86 5.55 -16.22
CA VAL A 92 -0.63 6.10 -17.57
C VAL A 92 0.27 7.32 -17.51
N ALA A 93 0.05 8.25 -16.58
CA ALA A 93 0.89 9.43 -16.39
C ALA A 93 2.32 9.05 -16.02
N ALA A 94 2.52 8.10 -15.11
CA ALA A 94 3.85 7.60 -14.74
C ALA A 94 4.59 7.01 -15.96
N CYS A 95 3.90 6.20 -16.78
CA CYS A 95 4.46 5.69 -18.04
C CYS A 95 4.84 6.80 -19.02
N GLN A 96 4.04 7.86 -19.13
CA GLN A 96 4.35 9.00 -19.99
C GLN A 96 5.59 9.75 -19.49
N LEU A 97 5.69 10.02 -18.18
CA LEU A 97 6.77 10.80 -17.59
C LEU A 97 8.13 10.08 -17.66
N LYS A 98 8.17 8.78 -17.34
CA LYS A 98 9.44 8.02 -17.26
C LYS A 98 9.81 7.31 -18.56
N GLY A 99 8.90 7.29 -19.54
CA GLY A 99 8.99 6.42 -20.70
C GLY A 99 8.72 4.98 -20.32
N CYS A 100 8.32 4.16 -21.29
CA CYS A 100 7.74 2.87 -20.98
C CYS A 100 7.84 1.92 -22.16
N VAL A 101 7.86 0.61 -21.92
CA VAL A 101 7.67 -0.37 -22.99
C VAL A 101 6.17 -0.58 -23.19
N ASN A 102 5.68 -0.72 -24.42
CA ASN A 102 4.27 -1.04 -24.68
C ASN A 102 3.77 -2.14 -23.72
N GLY A 103 2.82 -1.78 -22.86
CA GLY A 103 2.24 -2.65 -21.83
C GLY A 103 2.70 -2.50 -20.39
N SER A 104 3.73 -1.70 -20.15
CA SER A 104 4.15 -1.31 -18.80
C SER A 104 3.11 -0.50 -18.01
N ALA A 105 2.09 0.06 -18.67
CA ALA A 105 0.95 0.65 -17.94
C ALA A 105 0.21 -0.40 -17.10
N GLY A 106 0.20 -1.67 -17.53
CA GLY A 106 -0.33 -2.78 -16.72
C GLY A 106 0.52 -3.07 -15.49
N GLU A 107 1.85 -3.02 -15.63
CA GLU A 107 2.79 -3.16 -14.51
C GLU A 107 2.65 -1.99 -13.52
N GLU A 108 2.55 -0.76 -14.00
CA GLU A 108 2.27 0.40 -13.16
C GLU A 108 0.94 0.24 -12.42
N THR A 109 -0.12 -0.15 -13.13
CA THR A 109 -1.44 -0.38 -12.54
C THR A 109 -1.40 -1.45 -11.46
N LEU A 110 -0.61 -2.52 -11.66
CA LEU A 110 -0.38 -3.54 -10.65
C LEU A 110 0.38 -2.99 -9.44
N GLY A 111 1.36 -2.12 -9.64
CA GLY A 111 2.05 -1.40 -8.56
C GLY A 111 1.09 -0.58 -7.70
N TRP A 112 0.19 0.18 -8.32
CA TRP A 112 -0.85 0.93 -7.61
C TRP A 112 -1.82 0.00 -6.86
N ALA A 113 -2.20 -1.12 -7.47
CA ALA A 113 -3.00 -2.14 -6.80
C ALA A 113 -2.29 -2.67 -5.54
N CYS A 114 -1.03 -3.11 -5.65
CA CYS A 114 -0.26 -3.57 -4.49
C CYS A 114 -0.19 -2.50 -3.37
N ALA A 115 -0.02 -1.22 -3.72
CA ALA A 115 -0.03 -0.13 -2.74
C ALA A 115 -1.40 0.01 -2.04
N ILE A 116 -2.51 -0.03 -2.79
CA ILE A 116 -3.88 0.02 -2.23
C ILE A 116 -4.13 -1.18 -1.31
N GLY A 117 -3.76 -2.40 -1.73
CA GLY A 117 -3.85 -3.61 -0.92
C GLY A 117 -3.10 -3.45 0.41
N MET A 118 -1.87 -2.93 0.36
CA MET A 118 -1.09 -2.64 1.57
C MET A 118 -1.80 -1.64 2.51
N ILE A 119 -2.43 -0.57 2.00
CA ILE A 119 -3.19 0.35 2.87
C ILE A 119 -4.36 -0.37 3.54
N ARG A 120 -5.06 -1.25 2.82
CA ARG A 120 -6.16 -2.06 3.38
C ARG A 120 -5.65 -2.91 4.55
N GLU A 121 -4.49 -3.56 4.41
CA GLU A 121 -3.83 -4.30 5.50
C GLU A 121 -3.45 -3.42 6.70
N LEU A 122 -2.99 -2.19 6.45
CA LEU A 122 -2.66 -1.23 7.51
C LEU A 122 -3.91 -0.76 8.25
N CYS A 123 -5.03 -0.51 7.54
CA CYS A 123 -6.32 -0.19 8.15
C CYS A 123 -6.80 -1.33 9.06
N ASP A 124 -6.78 -2.57 8.56
CA ASP A 124 -7.11 -3.76 9.34
C ASP A 124 -6.24 -3.85 10.60
N SER A 125 -4.92 -3.64 10.47
CA SER A 125 -3.98 -3.67 11.60
C SER A 125 -4.28 -2.58 12.65
N LEU A 126 -4.67 -1.38 12.21
CA LEU A 126 -5.06 -0.27 13.08
C LEU A 126 -6.40 -0.52 13.78
N GLU A 127 -7.38 -1.09 13.08
CA GLU A 127 -8.68 -1.47 13.66
C GLU A 127 -8.52 -2.58 14.71
N ALA A 128 -7.61 -3.54 14.47
CA ALA A 128 -7.23 -4.54 15.46
C ALA A 128 -6.55 -3.94 16.69
N ALA A 129 -5.78 -2.86 16.51
CA ALA A 129 -5.10 -2.13 17.59
C ALA A 129 -6.08 -1.29 18.44
N ASP A 130 -7.27 -0.95 17.93
CA ASP A 130 -8.29 -0.20 18.67
C ASP A 130 -9.00 -1.02 19.76
N GLY A 131 -8.80 -2.34 19.78
CA GLY A 131 -9.25 -3.21 20.86
C GLY A 131 -9.52 -4.66 20.43
N PRO A 132 -9.54 -5.61 21.39
CA PRO A 132 -9.81 -7.01 21.11
C PRO A 132 -11.19 -7.19 20.45
N GLY A 133 -11.27 -8.04 19.42
CA GLY A 133 -12.50 -8.36 18.70
C GLY A 133 -13.02 -7.27 17.76
N LYS A 134 -12.30 -6.15 17.60
CA LYS A 134 -12.70 -5.06 16.70
C LYS A 134 -12.23 -5.23 15.26
N LEU A 135 -11.31 -6.17 15.01
CA LEU A 135 -10.88 -6.47 13.65
C LEU A 135 -12.03 -7.10 12.85
N LYS A 136 -12.49 -6.39 11.82
CA LYS A 136 -13.40 -6.92 10.81
C LYS A 136 -12.63 -7.06 9.52
N LEU A 137 -12.13 -8.27 9.25
CA LEU A 137 -11.42 -8.52 8.01
C LEU A 137 -12.38 -8.39 6.83
N GLU A 138 -11.88 -7.83 5.73
CA GLU A 138 -12.57 -7.79 4.46
C GLU A 138 -12.65 -9.22 3.89
N GLY A 139 -13.65 -9.98 4.32
CA GLY A 139 -13.80 -11.40 4.01
C GLY A 139 -14.41 -12.27 5.12
N GLY A 140 -14.55 -11.74 6.35
CA GLY A 140 -15.23 -12.45 7.45
C GLY A 140 -14.39 -12.61 8.72
N GLU A 141 -14.50 -13.78 9.36
CA GLU A 141 -13.84 -14.09 10.63
C GLU A 141 -12.31 -14.19 10.50
N LEU A 142 -11.62 -14.09 11.63
CA LEU A 142 -10.17 -14.31 11.71
C LEU A 142 -9.82 -15.72 11.16
N PRO A 143 -8.69 -15.88 10.45
CA PRO A 143 -8.29 -17.19 9.95
C PRO A 143 -8.16 -18.19 11.09
N ALA A 144 -8.69 -19.40 10.87
CA ALA A 144 -8.61 -20.47 11.85
C ALA A 144 -7.15 -20.83 12.14
N VAL A 145 -6.84 -21.01 13.43
CA VAL A 145 -5.55 -21.56 13.85
C VAL A 145 -5.64 -23.07 13.76
N GLU A 146 -4.90 -23.66 12.82
CA GLU A 146 -4.93 -25.10 12.56
C GLU A 146 -3.75 -25.79 13.26
N PRO A 147 -3.94 -26.99 13.82
CA PRO A 147 -2.82 -27.82 14.27
C PRO A 147 -1.91 -28.19 13.09
N PHE A 148 -0.60 -28.02 13.27
CA PHE A 148 0.42 -28.42 12.30
C PHE A 148 1.65 -28.98 13.03
N PRO A 149 1.58 -30.23 13.52
CA PRO A 149 2.71 -30.86 14.18
C PRO A 149 3.83 -31.18 13.18
N ASN A 150 5.08 -30.94 13.55
CA ASN A 150 6.25 -31.43 12.81
C ASN A 150 7.23 -32.15 13.77
N THR A 151 8.36 -32.63 13.24
CA THR A 151 9.36 -33.39 14.02
C THR A 151 9.95 -32.60 15.19
N GLU A 152 10.05 -31.28 15.05
CA GLU A 152 10.63 -30.38 16.05
C GLU A 152 9.58 -29.84 17.03
N HIS A 153 8.33 -29.68 16.58
CA HIS A 153 7.25 -29.04 17.32
C HIS A 153 5.96 -29.87 17.23
N LYS A 154 5.79 -30.80 18.18
CA LYS A 154 4.62 -31.68 18.27
C LYS A 154 3.29 -30.94 18.49
N ASN A 155 3.35 -29.71 19.02
CA ASN A 155 2.20 -28.84 19.24
C ASN A 155 2.18 -27.64 18.27
N GLY A 156 2.87 -27.75 17.13
CA GLY A 156 2.94 -26.70 16.12
C GLY A 156 1.54 -26.26 15.67
N LYS A 157 1.41 -24.97 15.38
CA LYS A 157 0.19 -24.37 14.86
C LYS A 157 0.51 -23.60 13.59
N ARG A 158 -0.42 -23.60 12.64
CA ARG A 158 -0.33 -22.78 11.43
C ARG A 158 -1.55 -21.89 11.28
N VAL A 159 -1.37 -20.76 10.62
CA VAL A 159 -2.44 -19.84 10.25
C VAL A 159 -2.25 -19.48 8.79
N LYS A 160 -3.26 -19.70 7.95
CA LYS A 160 -3.24 -19.20 6.57
C LYS A 160 -3.51 -17.70 6.61
N VAL A 161 -2.51 -16.91 6.21
CA VAL A 161 -2.59 -15.43 6.25
C VAL A 161 -2.74 -14.81 4.88
N PHE A 162 -2.58 -15.60 3.81
CA PHE A 162 -2.68 -15.09 2.45
C PHE A 162 -3.10 -16.17 1.44
N PRO A 163 -3.94 -15.86 0.45
CA PRO A 163 -4.83 -14.70 0.37
C PRO A 163 -6.03 -14.85 1.34
N ARG A 164 -6.53 -13.73 1.83
CA ARG A 164 -7.64 -13.50 2.77
C ARG A 164 -8.92 -13.04 2.06
N GLY A 165 -8.82 -12.47 0.86
CA GLY A 165 -9.96 -11.94 0.12
C GLY A 165 -9.82 -12.02 -1.40
N LEU A 166 -10.90 -11.65 -2.11
CA LEU A 166 -10.95 -11.69 -3.58
C LEU A 166 -9.87 -10.82 -4.21
N TYR A 167 -9.60 -9.66 -3.61
CA TYR A 167 -8.57 -8.73 -4.07
C TYR A 167 -7.21 -9.41 -4.26
N GLU A 168 -6.70 -10.00 -3.19
CA GLU A 168 -5.40 -10.67 -3.18
C GLU A 168 -5.38 -11.91 -4.07
N HIS A 169 -6.50 -12.64 -4.13
CA HIS A 169 -6.67 -13.77 -5.03
C HIS A 169 -6.49 -13.38 -6.50
N VAL A 170 -7.00 -12.22 -6.91
CA VAL A 170 -6.89 -11.75 -8.29
C VAL A 170 -5.51 -11.14 -8.56
N VAL A 171 -4.98 -10.32 -7.65
CA VAL A 171 -3.69 -9.62 -7.83
C VAL A 171 -2.51 -10.61 -7.81
N PHE A 172 -2.50 -11.56 -6.88
CA PHE A 172 -1.34 -12.43 -6.61
C PHE A 172 -1.60 -13.88 -7.01
N GLY A 173 -2.33 -14.09 -8.11
CA GLY A 173 -2.85 -15.38 -8.55
C GLY A 173 -1.98 -16.59 -8.22
N GLY A 174 -2.53 -17.52 -7.44
CA GLY A 174 -1.89 -18.79 -7.08
C GLY A 174 -0.92 -18.73 -5.88
N MET A 175 -0.56 -17.55 -5.39
CA MET A 175 0.28 -17.42 -4.20
C MET A 175 -0.49 -17.80 -2.92
N ARG A 176 0.23 -18.35 -1.93
CA ARG A 176 -0.31 -18.72 -0.61
C ARG A 176 0.72 -18.38 0.46
N GLY A 177 0.25 -17.88 1.60
CA GLY A 177 1.08 -17.55 2.74
C GLY A 177 0.53 -18.15 4.02
N GLU A 178 1.42 -18.76 4.81
CA GLU A 178 1.13 -19.34 6.11
C GLU A 178 2.11 -18.82 7.16
N LEU A 179 1.62 -18.54 8.36
CA LEU A 179 2.45 -18.30 9.53
C LEU A 179 2.49 -19.57 10.37
N TRP A 180 3.71 -20.01 10.70
CA TRP A 180 3.95 -21.20 11.50
C TRP A 180 4.38 -20.75 12.89
N LEU A 181 3.55 -21.05 13.89
CA LEU A 181 3.71 -20.59 15.25
C LEU A 181 4.42 -21.68 16.07
N ASN A 182 5.56 -21.33 16.66
CA ASN A 182 6.21 -22.17 17.64
C ASN A 182 5.37 -22.15 18.94
N PRO A 183 4.85 -23.30 19.41
CA PRO A 183 4.02 -23.37 20.61
C PRO A 183 4.76 -22.98 21.89
N GLU A 184 6.09 -23.01 21.88
CA GLU A 184 6.95 -22.68 23.01
C GLU A 184 7.39 -21.21 23.00
N ALA A 185 7.10 -20.47 21.93
CA ALA A 185 7.39 -19.04 21.89
C ALA A 185 6.48 -18.32 22.90
N ALA A 186 7.09 -17.63 23.87
CA ALA A 186 6.40 -16.62 24.68
C ALA A 186 5.71 -15.66 23.70
N SER A 187 4.39 -15.48 23.87
CA SER A 187 3.46 -14.85 22.91
C SER A 187 4.12 -13.96 21.87
N PRO A 188 3.98 -14.25 20.56
CA PRO A 188 4.62 -13.44 19.53
C PRO A 188 4.24 -11.97 19.70
N PRO A 189 5.19 -11.03 19.51
CA PRO A 189 4.93 -9.61 19.67
C PRO A 189 3.71 -9.23 18.82
N SER A 190 2.65 -8.76 19.48
CA SER A 190 1.43 -8.37 18.79
C SER A 190 1.70 -7.05 18.07
N ARG A 191 1.61 -7.09 16.74
CA ARG A 191 1.69 -5.87 15.92
C ARG A 191 0.64 -4.85 16.35
N ALA A 192 -0.57 -5.30 16.63
CA ALA A 192 -1.66 -4.46 17.11
C ALA A 192 -1.30 -3.79 18.46
N LYS A 193 -0.67 -4.53 19.38
CA LYS A 193 -0.18 -3.97 20.64
C LYS A 193 0.89 -2.91 20.41
N THR A 194 1.87 -3.21 19.54
CA THR A 194 2.95 -2.26 19.20
C THR A 194 2.39 -0.97 18.60
N LEU A 195 1.43 -1.07 17.68
CA LEU A 195 0.75 0.08 17.08
C LEU A 195 -0.08 0.88 18.09
N ALA A 196 -0.72 0.21 19.05
CA ALA A 196 -1.50 0.87 20.09
C ALA A 196 -0.62 1.63 21.10
N GLU A 197 0.52 1.05 21.49
CA GLU A 197 1.43 1.57 22.52
C GLU A 197 2.45 2.57 21.96
N ASN A 198 2.83 2.47 20.68
CA ASN A 198 3.74 3.44 20.07
C ASN A 198 3.04 4.80 19.95
N LYS A 199 3.53 5.75 20.75
CA LYS A 199 3.14 7.17 20.71
C LYS A 199 4.33 8.09 20.42
N SER A 200 5.48 7.55 20.02
CA SER A 200 6.62 8.38 19.61
C SER A 200 6.33 8.95 18.23
N GLY A 201 6.03 10.24 18.17
CA GLY A 201 5.93 10.96 16.91
C GLY A 201 7.31 11.39 16.42
N GLY A 202 7.51 11.35 15.11
CA GLY A 202 8.75 11.82 14.49
C GLY A 202 8.49 12.42 13.11
N VAL A 203 9.56 12.91 12.50
CA VAL A 203 9.56 13.38 11.11
C VAL A 203 10.51 12.50 10.32
N ALA A 204 10.08 12.05 9.15
CA ALA A 204 10.92 11.30 8.24
C ALA A 204 10.97 11.99 6.87
N VAL A 205 12.10 11.82 6.18
CA VAL A 205 12.28 12.28 4.80
C VAL A 205 12.35 11.06 3.90
N VAL A 206 11.49 11.01 2.89
CA VAL A 206 11.53 10.01 1.83
C VAL A 206 12.11 10.64 0.57
N LEU A 207 13.18 10.04 0.05
CA LEU A 207 13.74 10.40 -1.25
C LEU A 207 13.09 9.49 -2.30
N GLY A 208 11.99 9.97 -2.87
CA GLY A 208 11.15 9.18 -3.76
C GLY A 208 11.80 8.95 -5.12
N ALA A 209 12.15 7.71 -5.43
CA ALA A 209 12.73 7.35 -6.72
C ALA A 209 11.76 7.60 -7.89
N GLY A 210 12.32 7.91 -9.07
CA GLY A 210 11.57 8.25 -10.28
C GLY A 210 10.94 7.07 -11.01
N ASN A 211 11.36 5.85 -10.68
CA ASN A 211 11.02 4.65 -11.43
C ASN A 211 9.67 4.04 -11.03
N GLN A 212 9.25 4.09 -9.76
CA GLN A 212 8.00 3.48 -9.30
C GLN A 212 7.33 4.36 -8.24
N VAL A 213 6.38 5.21 -8.65
CA VAL A 213 5.68 6.13 -7.73
C VAL A 213 4.94 5.37 -6.62
N ALA A 214 4.32 4.23 -6.96
CA ALA A 214 3.63 3.38 -5.99
C ALA A 214 4.56 2.83 -4.87
N SER A 215 5.86 2.68 -5.14
CA SER A 215 6.83 2.27 -4.11
C SER A 215 7.09 3.39 -3.10
N VAL A 216 7.22 4.63 -3.59
CA VAL A 216 7.40 5.81 -2.74
C VAL A 216 6.21 5.96 -1.80
N PHE A 217 5.01 5.74 -2.32
CA PHE A 217 3.79 5.73 -1.52
C PHE A 217 3.81 4.64 -0.43
N SER A 218 4.31 3.44 -0.76
CA SER A 218 4.46 2.35 0.23
C SER A 218 5.40 2.72 1.38
N ASP A 219 6.52 3.38 1.08
CA ASP A 219 7.47 3.87 2.08
C ASP A 219 6.83 4.92 3.00
N ILE A 220 6.06 5.86 2.42
CA ILE A 220 5.34 6.89 3.17
C ILE A 220 4.33 6.25 4.13
N MET A 221 3.53 5.29 3.66
CA MET A 221 2.53 4.60 4.49
C MET A 221 3.18 3.79 5.61
N HIS A 222 4.31 3.14 5.33
CA HIS A 222 5.09 2.44 6.35
C HIS A 222 5.52 3.42 7.44
N LEU A 223 6.16 4.53 7.09
CA LEU A 223 6.62 5.52 8.08
C LEU A 223 5.47 6.15 8.87
N LEU A 224 4.36 6.49 8.21
CA LEU A 224 3.18 7.04 8.87
C LEU A 224 2.55 6.08 9.86
N VAL A 225 2.28 4.84 9.45
CA VAL A 225 1.49 3.90 10.28
C VAL A 225 2.38 3.13 11.23
N ASN A 226 3.53 2.64 10.76
CA ASN A 226 4.37 1.73 11.51
C ASN A 226 5.29 2.45 12.50
N GLU A 227 5.79 3.62 12.10
CA GLU A 227 6.76 4.40 12.88
C GLU A 227 6.15 5.65 13.51
N ASN A 228 4.88 6.00 13.20
CA ASN A 228 4.25 7.27 13.60
C ASN A 228 5.04 8.51 13.16
N HIS A 229 5.74 8.41 12.04
CA HIS A 229 6.48 9.53 11.49
C HIS A 229 5.66 10.24 10.42
N VAL A 230 5.46 11.55 10.58
CA VAL A 230 4.96 12.38 9.49
C VAL A 230 6.07 12.54 8.45
N VAL A 231 5.71 12.53 7.17
CA VAL A 231 6.67 12.33 6.09
C VAL A 231 6.74 13.55 5.18
N LEU A 232 7.95 14.04 4.96
CA LEU A 232 8.26 14.92 3.83
C LEU A 232 8.79 14.05 2.69
N CYS A 233 8.15 14.11 1.53
CA CYS A 233 8.62 13.40 0.34
C CYS A 233 9.32 14.38 -0.61
N LYS A 234 10.56 14.07 -0.97
CA LYS A 234 11.28 14.74 -2.06
C LYS A 234 11.26 13.79 -3.26
N PHE A 235 10.50 14.14 -4.29
CA PHE A 235 10.45 13.34 -5.52
C PHE A 235 11.72 13.51 -6.37
N HIS A 236 12.05 12.46 -7.11
CA HIS A 236 12.98 12.52 -8.23
C HIS A 236 12.45 13.48 -9.32
N HIS A 237 13.35 14.11 -10.08
CA HIS A 237 12.98 15.14 -11.07
C HIS A 237 12.01 14.63 -12.17
N ILE A 238 11.95 13.32 -12.39
CA ILE A 238 10.99 12.71 -13.34
C ILE A 238 9.55 12.94 -12.86
N ASN A 239 9.35 12.95 -11.53
CA ASN A 239 8.04 13.01 -10.90
C ASN A 239 7.78 14.38 -10.27
N ASP A 240 8.72 15.32 -10.27
CA ASP A 240 8.55 16.61 -9.57
C ASP A 240 7.44 17.50 -10.15
N CYS A 241 7.06 17.25 -11.40
CA CYS A 241 5.93 17.92 -12.06
C CYS A 241 4.59 17.75 -11.33
N VAL A 242 4.44 16.73 -10.48
CA VAL A 242 3.21 16.48 -9.70
C VAL A 242 3.00 17.46 -8.54
N GLY A 243 3.96 18.37 -8.29
CA GLY A 243 3.85 19.42 -7.28
C GLY A 243 4.08 18.95 -5.84
N PRO A 244 4.11 19.90 -4.88
CA PRO A 244 3.69 19.63 -3.50
C PRO A 244 2.19 19.40 -3.40
#